data_AF-A0A3N2KXY5-F1
#
_entry.id   AF-A0A3N2KXY5-F1
#
_cell.length_a   1.000
_cell.length_b   1.000
_cell.length_c   1.000
_cell.angle_alpha   90.00
_cell.angle_beta   90.00
_cell.angle_gamma   90.00
#
_symmetry.space_group_name_H-M   'P 1'
#
loop_
_entity.id
_entity.type
_entity.pdbx_description
1 polymer ?
#
loop_
_entity_poly.entity_id
_entity_poly.type
_entity_poly.pdbx_seq_one_letter_code
_entity_poly.pdbx_strand_id
1 'polypeptide(L)'
;MVVIISMILLGIVAGYFLRRRKLRYLDNIVMGIIWLLLFLLGVEAGSDERIVRWIASLGMEAFTISLGGVAGSSVLSLILWRFTSKNGCGKGDDR
;
A
#
# COMPACT_ATOMS: atom_id res chain seq x y z
N MET A 1 22.78 10.83 -10.42
CA MET A 1 22.25 9.64 -9.72
C MET A 1 22.67 9.61 -8.26
N VAL A 2 23.95 9.75 -7.93
CA VAL A 2 24.46 9.86 -6.54
C VAL A 2 23.78 10.97 -5.71
N VAL A 3 23.46 12.12 -6.31
CA VAL A 3 22.75 13.21 -5.60
C VAL A 3 21.36 12.77 -5.11
N ILE A 4 20.62 12.04 -5.94
CA ILE A 4 19.28 11.54 -5.60
C ILE A 4 19.39 10.53 -4.45
N ILE A 5 20.36 9.62 -4.55
CA ILE A 5 20.65 8.62 -3.51
C ILE A 5 21.05 9.31 -2.20
N SER A 6 21.87 10.36 -2.26
CA SER A 6 22.28 11.13 -1.09
C SER A 6 21.12 11.90 -0.45
N MET A 7 20.18 12.43 -1.24
CA MET A 7 18.96 13.05 -0.72
C MET A 7 18.06 12.03 -0.02
N ILE A 8 17.93 10.81 -0.57
CA ILE A 8 17.16 9.73 0.06
C ILE A 8 17.81 9.33 1.39
N LEU A 9 19.15 9.15 1.40
CA LEU A 9 19.90 8.83 2.62
C LEU A 9 19.78 9.93 3.67
N LEU A 10 19.92 11.20 3.29
CA LEU A 10 19.74 12.33 4.19
C LEU A 10 18.31 12.42 4.75
N GLY A 11 17.30 12.16 3.91
CA GLY A 11 15.90 12.12 4.34
C GLY A 11 15.62 11.03 5.37
N ILE A 12 16.20 9.84 5.19
CA ILE A 12 16.06 8.72 6.15
C ILE A 12 16.75 9.06 7.47
N VAL A 13 17.96 9.61 7.44
CA VAL A 13 18.71 10.00 8.64
C VAL A 13 17.98 11.10 9.41
N ALA A 14 17.47 12.12 8.70
CA ALA A 14 16.67 13.18 9.30
C ALA A 14 15.35 12.65 9.90
N GLY A 15 14.64 11.77 9.20
CA GLY A 15 13.43 11.11 9.70
C GLY A 15 13.69 10.20 10.91
N TYR A 16 14.83 9.50 10.93
CA TYR A 16 15.23 8.65 12.05
C TYR A 16 15.63 9.46 13.28
N PHE A 17 16.31 10.59 13.09
CA PHE A 17 16.64 11.52 14.18
C PHE A 17 15.38 12.09 14.83
N LEU A 18 14.37 12.40 14.01
CA LEU A 18 13.07 12.87 14.48
C LEU A 18 12.31 11.76 15.24
N ARG A 19 12.42 10.49 14.82
CA ARG A 19 11.75 9.33 15.45
C ARG A 19 12.14 9.08 16.92
N ARG A 20 13.26 9.62 17.43
CA ARG A 20 13.65 9.47 18.84
C ARG A 20 12.72 10.21 19.82
N ARG A 21 11.98 11.22 19.37
CA ARG A 21 10.89 11.80 20.18
C ARG A 21 9.65 10.97 19.85
N LYS A 22 8.93 10.45 20.86
CA LYS A 22 7.63 9.79 20.66
C LYS A 22 6.65 10.82 20.06
N LEU A 23 6.65 10.95 18.75
CA LEU A 23 5.85 11.94 18.04
C LEU A 23 4.48 11.35 17.75
N ARG A 24 3.72 11.09 18.81
CA ARG A 24 2.27 10.82 18.72
C ARG A 24 1.54 11.93 17.94
N TYR A 25 2.15 13.11 17.86
CA TYR A 25 1.70 14.24 17.03
C TYR A 25 2.06 14.14 15.55
N LEU A 26 3.15 13.46 15.17
CA LEU A 26 3.49 13.33 13.73
C LEU A 26 2.47 12.48 13.01
N ASP A 27 1.97 11.41 13.65
CA ASP A 27 0.91 10.57 13.09
C ASP A 27 -0.34 11.40 12.79
N ASN A 28 -0.80 12.21 13.76
CA ASN A 28 -1.94 13.10 13.57
C ASN A 28 -1.68 14.19 12.51
N ILE A 29 -0.49 14.80 12.49
CA ILE A 29 -0.13 15.84 11.51
C ILE A 29 -0.02 15.26 10.10
N VAL A 30 0.64 14.10 9.95
CA VAL A 30 0.77 13.39 8.67
C VAL A 30 -0.60 12.96 8.18
N MET A 31 -1.45 12.41 9.04
CA MET A 31 -2.82 12.07 8.67
C MET A 31 -3.61 13.28 8.19
N GLY A 32 -3.50 14.43 8.88
CA GLY A 32 -4.13 15.69 8.46
C GLY A 32 -3.59 16.22 7.12
N ILE A 33 -2.27 16.20 6.92
CA ILE A 33 -1.63 16.61 5.66
C ILE A 33 -1.99 15.67 4.52
N ILE A 34 -2.04 14.36 4.75
CA ILE A 34 -2.48 13.38 3.73
C ILE A 34 -3.91 13.67 3.34
N TRP A 35 -4.80 13.93 4.31
CA TRP A 35 -6.19 14.25 4.02
C TRP A 35 -6.31 15.52 3.16
N LEU A 36 -5.56 16.56 3.52
CA LEU A 36 -5.51 17.80 2.75
C LEU A 36 -4.93 17.60 1.34
N LEU A 37 -3.83 16.85 1.22
CA LEU A 37 -3.17 16.57 -0.05
C LEU A 37 -4.08 15.74 -0.96
N LEU A 38 -4.75 14.73 -0.41
CA LEU A 38 -5.70 13.89 -1.13
C LEU A 38 -6.92 14.71 -1.59
N PHE A 39 -7.36 15.66 -0.75
CA PHE A 39 -8.41 16.60 -1.13
C PHE A 39 -7.98 17.51 -2.28
N LEU A 40 -6.82 18.16 -2.17
CA LEU A 40 -6.26 18.98 -3.25
C LEU A 40 -6.09 18.17 -4.54
N LEU A 41 -5.53 16.97 -4.43
CA LEU A 41 -5.35 16.06 -5.56
C LEU A 41 -6.69 15.65 -6.19
N GLY A 42 -7.72 15.41 -5.37
CA GLY A 42 -9.07 15.12 -5.86
C GLY A 42 -9.71 16.29 -6.61
N VAL A 43 -9.50 17.52 -6.12
CA VAL A 43 -9.96 18.74 -6.81
C VAL A 43 -9.21 18.95 -8.12
N GLU A 44 -7.89 18.77 -8.11
CA GLU A 44 -7.03 18.94 -9.28
C GLU A 44 -7.31 17.89 -10.36
N ALA A 45 -7.49 16.63 -9.96
CA ALA A 45 -7.90 15.55 -10.85
C ALA A 45 -9.35 15.66 -11.32
N GLY A 46 -10.23 16.29 -10.54
CA GLY A 46 -11.66 16.49 -10.86
C GLY A 46 -11.94 17.71 -11.74
N SER A 47 -11.07 18.71 -11.74
CA SER A 47 -11.19 19.92 -12.56
C SER A 47 -10.86 19.68 -14.04
N ASP A 48 -10.23 18.56 -14.38
CA ASP A 48 -9.86 18.22 -15.76
C ASP A 48 -10.62 16.97 -16.23
N GLU A 49 -11.61 17.16 -17.11
CA GLU A 49 -12.40 16.07 -17.70
C GLU A 49 -11.54 15.00 -18.39
N ARG A 50 -10.33 15.36 -18.86
CA ARG A 50 -9.39 14.41 -19.46
C ARG A 50 -8.89 13.44 -18.40
N ILE A 51 -8.46 13.95 -17.24
CA ILE A 51 -7.94 13.12 -16.13
C ILE A 51 -9.05 12.21 -15.58
N VAL A 52 -10.26 12.74 -15.41
CA VAL A 52 -11.42 11.95 -14.95
C VAL A 52 -11.72 10.78 -15.89
N ARG A 53 -11.63 10.97 -17.22
CA ARG A 53 -11.84 9.89 -18.19
C ARG A 53 -10.79 8.79 -18.09
N TRP A 54 -9.51 9.13 -17.89
CA TRP A 54 -8.44 8.13 -17.70
C TRP A 54 -8.60 7.34 -16.40
N ILE A 55 -8.95 8.02 -15.30
CA ILE A 55 -9.19 7.35 -14.01
C ILE A 55 -10.43 6.46 -14.11
N ALA A 56 -11.50 6.90 -14.77
CA ALA A 56 -12.71 6.09 -14.94
C ALA A 56 -12.46 4.85 -15.82
N SER A 57 -11.70 4.99 -16.92
CA SER A 57 -11.36 3.84 -17.78
C SER A 57 -10.40 2.87 -17.09
N LEU A 58 -9.35 3.38 -16.44
CA LEU A 58 -8.40 2.56 -15.66
C LEU A 58 -9.08 1.95 -14.43
N GLY A 59 -10.07 2.63 -13.84
CA GLY A 59 -10.78 2.17 -12.66
C GLY A 59 -11.57 0.89 -12.91
N MET A 60 -12.27 0.80 -14.05
CA MET A 60 -12.97 -0.43 -14.41
C MET A 60 -11.99 -1.59 -14.61
N GLU A 61 -10.89 -1.35 -15.33
CA GLU A 61 -9.86 -2.35 -15.59
C GLU A 61 -9.16 -2.80 -14.29
N ALA A 62 -8.74 -1.86 -13.45
CA ALA A 62 -8.11 -2.11 -12.16
C ALA A 62 -9.04 -2.83 -11.19
N PHE A 63 -10.35 -2.59 -11.23
CA PHE A 63 -11.32 -3.29 -10.41
C PHE A 63 -11.41 -4.77 -10.79
N THR A 64 -11.46 -5.08 -12.10
CA THR A 64 -11.44 -6.46 -12.59
C THR A 64 -10.13 -7.17 -12.23
N ILE A 65 -8.99 -6.49 -12.39
CA ILE A 65 -7.67 -7.03 -12.01
C ILE A 65 -7.58 -7.25 -10.50
N SER A 66 -8.08 -6.32 -9.69
CA SER A 66 -8.08 -6.43 -8.22
C SER A 66 -8.97 -7.58 -7.74
N LEU A 67 -10.17 -7.73 -8.32
CA LEU A 67 -11.05 -8.87 -8.04
C LEU A 67 -10.39 -10.20 -8.41
N GLY A 68 -9.77 -10.27 -9.60
CA GLY A 68 -9.03 -11.44 -10.04
C GLY A 68 -7.84 -11.76 -9.11
N GLY A 69 -7.10 -10.73 -8.67
CA GLY A 69 -5.96 -10.87 -7.77
C GLY A 69 -6.34 -11.30 -6.35
N VAL A 70 -7.41 -10.73 -5.80
CA VAL A 70 -7.93 -11.09 -4.47
C VAL A 70 -8.54 -12.49 -4.49
N ALA A 71 -9.36 -12.80 -5.50
CA ALA A 71 -9.92 -14.14 -5.66
C ALA A 71 -8.82 -15.18 -5.87
N GLY A 72 -7.84 -14.90 -6.74
CA GLY A 72 -6.68 -15.76 -6.97
C GLY A 72 -5.86 -15.98 -5.70
N SER A 73 -5.51 -14.91 -4.98
CA SER A 73 -4.74 -15.02 -3.73
C SER A 73 -5.50 -15.81 -2.65
N SER A 74 -6.81 -15.58 -2.53
CA SER A 74 -7.66 -16.30 -1.58
C SER A 74 -7.79 -17.78 -1.93
N VAL A 75 -7.95 -18.10 -3.22
CA VAL A 75 -8.02 -19.48 -3.73
C VAL A 75 -6.69 -20.20 -3.54
N LEU A 76 -5.55 -19.57 -3.85
CA LEU A 76 -4.24 -20.16 -3.61
C LEU A 76 -4.00 -20.41 -2.12
N SER A 77 -4.37 -19.47 -1.24
CA SER A 77 -4.24 -19.67 0.20
C SER A 77 -5.09 -20.85 0.70
N LEU A 78 -6.29 -21.03 0.15
CA LEU A 78 -7.17 -22.17 0.46
C LEU A 78 -6.61 -23.49 -0.09
N ILE A 79 -6.08 -23.49 -1.32
CA ILE A 79 -5.44 -24.66 -1.93
C ILE A 79 -4.20 -25.05 -1.13
N LEU A 80 -3.36 -24.09 -0.73
CA LEU A 80 -2.18 -24.34 0.09
C LEU A 80 -2.56 -24.91 1.45
N TRP A 81 -3.57 -24.35 2.13
CA TRP A 81 -4.09 -24.91 3.38
C TRP A 81 -4.53 -26.36 3.17
N ARG A 82 -5.33 -26.63 2.14
CA ARG A 82 -5.86 -27.97 1.87
C ARG A 82 -4.76 -28.96 1.49
N PHE A 83 -3.74 -28.54 0.73
CA PHE A 83 -2.59 -29.38 0.38
C PHE A 83 -1.71 -29.68 1.59
N THR A 84 -1.37 -28.66 2.40
CA THR A 84 -0.62 -28.86 3.64
C THR A 84 -1.41 -29.72 4.63
N SER A 85 -2.71 -29.52 4.76
CA SER A 85 -3.55 -30.33 5.66
C SER A 85 -3.74 -31.77 5.16
N LYS A 86 -3.71 -32.02 3.84
CA LYS A 86 -3.80 -33.37 3.27
C LYS A 86 -2.46 -34.12 3.27
N ASN A 87 -1.35 -33.38 3.18
CA ASN A 87 0.01 -33.93 3.25
C ASN A 87 0.58 -33.91 4.69
N GLY A 88 -0.15 -33.32 5.65
CA GLY A 88 0.25 -33.11 7.04
C GLY A 88 -0.27 -34.15 8.04
N CYS A 89 -0.91 -35.24 7.59
CA CYS A 89 -1.01 -36.44 8.43
C CYS A 89 0.36 -37.13 8.49
N GLY A 90 1.33 -36.48 9.14
CA GLY A 90 2.69 -36.98 9.22
C GLY A 90 3.81 -35.98 9.53
N LYS A 91 3.61 -34.94 10.35
CA LYS A 91 4.66 -34.46 11.27
C LYS A 91 4.07 -33.51 12.32
N GLY A 92 3.99 -34.00 13.56
CA GLY A 92 3.83 -33.14 14.72
C GLY A 92 5.10 -32.32 14.98
N ASP A 93 4.91 -31.18 15.64
CA ASP A 93 5.77 -30.48 16.61
C ASP A 93 5.01 -29.16 16.89
N ASP A 94 4.23 -29.00 17.95
CA ASP A 94 4.55 -29.06 19.39
C ASP A 94 5.64 -28.06 19.82
N ARG A 95 5.41 -26.75 19.63
CA ARG A 95 5.67 -25.71 20.65
C ARG A 95 5.17 -24.32 20.24
#